data_AF-A0A3R8PYT3-F1
#
_entry.id   AF-A0A3R8PYT3-F1
#
_cell.length_a   1.000
_cell.length_b   1.000
_cell.length_c   1.000
_cell.angle_alpha   90.00
_cell.angle_beta   90.00
_cell.angle_gamma   90.00
#
_symmetry.space_group_name_H-M   'P 1'
#
loop_
_entity.id
_entity.type
_entity.pdbx_description
1 polymer ?
#
loop_
_entity_poly.entity_id
_entity_poly.type
_entity_poly.pdbx_seq_one_letter_code
_entity_poly.pdbx_strand_id
1 'polypeptide(L)'
;MEKLKVGDKVYNTKQNGFTDFVRYSFSEVVALTKTLAILKNGVRLINQPKTSYITEDIGYSESRKKGAHWHLVSLDAIRKAQIENEKIAAHDWFKEHEFTNEDKLEIYRRFTSKGK
;
A
#
# COMPACT_ATOMS: atom_id res chain seq x y z
N MET A 1 22.63 -2.96 6.09
CA MET A 1 21.18 -2.84 6.36
C MET A 1 21.01 -2.51 7.83
N GLU A 2 20.29 -1.44 8.16
CA GLU A 2 20.07 -1.03 9.56
C GLU A 2 18.88 -1.76 10.18
N LYS A 3 18.82 -1.78 11.50
CA LYS A 3 17.62 -2.17 12.26
C LYS A 3 16.68 -0.98 12.37
N LEU A 4 15.39 -1.26 12.54
CA LEU A 4 14.37 -0.25 12.82
C LEU A 4 14.62 0.44 14.16
N LYS A 5 14.31 1.75 14.18
CA LYS A 5 14.36 2.67 15.31
C LYS A 5 12.95 3.16 15.63
N VAL A 6 12.72 3.62 16.87
CA VAL A 6 11.45 4.29 17.21
C VAL A 6 11.31 5.56 16.38
N GLY A 7 10.11 5.81 15.85
CA GLY A 7 9.82 6.90 14.92
C GLY A 7 9.96 6.53 13.44
N ASP A 8 10.55 5.37 13.12
CA ASP A 8 10.64 4.93 11.72
C ASP A 8 9.24 4.69 11.16
N LYS A 9 8.96 5.31 10.02
CA LYS A 9 7.74 5.08 9.25
C LYS A 9 7.94 3.90 8.33
N VAL A 10 6.99 2.97 8.38
CA VAL A 10 7.03 1.74 7.58
C VAL A 10 5.74 1.55 6.81
N TYR A 11 5.82 0.82 5.70
CA TYR A 11 4.67 0.43 4.90
C TYR A 11 4.68 -1.05 4.54
N ASN A 12 3.50 -1.60 4.28
CA ASN A 12 3.28 -2.91 3.71
C ASN A 12 2.29 -2.78 2.53
N THR A 13 2.42 -3.68 1.55
CA THR A 13 1.47 -3.80 0.45
C THR A 13 0.75 -5.14 0.50
N LYS A 14 -0.53 -5.13 0.08
CA LYS A 14 -1.34 -6.34 -0.10
C LYS A 14 -2.06 -6.27 -1.44
N GLN A 15 -2.10 -7.38 -2.14
CA GLN A 15 -2.81 -7.52 -3.41
C GLN A 15 -3.40 -8.93 -3.48
N ASN A 16 -4.68 -9.06 -3.84
CA ASN A 16 -5.33 -10.36 -3.99
C ASN A 16 -5.38 -10.77 -5.47
N GLY A 17 -4.25 -11.22 -6.01
CA GLY A 17 -4.13 -11.64 -7.41
C GLY A 17 -3.65 -10.53 -8.35
N PHE A 18 -3.27 -10.90 -9.58
CA PHE A 18 -2.57 -10.00 -10.50
C PHE A 18 -3.39 -8.80 -11.00
N THR A 19 -4.72 -8.90 -10.96
CA THR A 19 -5.64 -7.87 -11.46
C THR A 19 -6.28 -7.03 -10.36
N ASP A 20 -5.95 -7.27 -9.08
CA ASP A 20 -6.47 -6.50 -7.95
C ASP A 20 -5.64 -5.23 -7.71
N PHE A 21 -6.24 -4.24 -7.05
CA PHE A 21 -5.53 -3.04 -6.62
C PHE A 21 -4.50 -3.35 -5.53
N VAL A 22 -3.39 -2.63 -5.55
CA VAL A 22 -2.36 -2.76 -4.51
C VAL A 22 -2.72 -1.89 -3.32
N ARG A 23 -3.12 -2.50 -2.20
CA ARG A 23 -3.49 -1.77 -0.99
C ARG A 23 -2.26 -1.51 -0.12
N TYR A 24 -1.94 -0.23 0.07
CA TYR A 24 -0.85 0.20 0.95
C TYR A 24 -1.35 0.37 2.39
N SER A 25 -0.57 -0.11 3.34
CA SER A 25 -0.76 0.10 4.78
C SER A 25 0.46 0.81 5.33
N PHE A 26 0.25 1.90 6.08
CA PHE A 26 1.33 2.67 6.70
C PHE A 26 1.24 2.58 8.22
N SER A 27 2.38 2.62 8.88
CA SER A 27 2.47 2.64 10.34
C SER A 27 3.81 3.24 10.77
N GLU A 28 3.99 3.40 12.08
CA GLU A 28 5.18 3.95 12.69
C GLU A 28 5.65 3.03 13.80
N VAL A 29 6.97 2.85 13.94
CA VAL A 29 7.56 2.09 15.04
C VAL A 29 7.44 2.90 16.34
N VAL A 30 6.68 2.38 17.30
CA VAL A 30 6.42 3.07 18.58
C VAL A 30 7.24 2.49 19.73
N ALA A 31 7.72 1.25 19.61
CA ALA A 31 8.54 0.61 20.63
C ALA A 31 9.45 -0.47 20.03
N LEU A 32 10.56 -0.75 20.72
CA LEU A 32 11.49 -1.82 20.38
C LEU A 32 11.65 -2.78 21.56
N THR A 33 11.85 -4.05 21.24
CA THR A 33 12.33 -5.07 22.18
C THR A 33 13.70 -5.57 21.72
N LYS A 34 14.26 -6.57 22.40
CA LYS A 34 15.53 -7.20 21.98
C LYS A 34 15.49 -7.71 20.53
N THR A 35 14.33 -8.18 20.07
CA THR A 35 14.19 -8.85 18.76
C THR A 35 13.08 -8.30 17.88
N LEU A 36 12.18 -7.47 18.42
CA LEU A 36 10.99 -7.00 17.70
C LEU A 36 10.92 -5.47 17.62
N ALA A 37 10.32 -4.98 16.56
CA ALA A 37 9.81 -3.61 16.45
C ALA A 37 8.27 -3.66 16.51
N ILE A 38 7.69 -2.83 17.37
CA ILE A 38 6.24 -2.75 17.58
C ILE A 38 5.74 -1.52 16.85
N LEU A 39 4.78 -1.72 15.95
CA LEU A 39 4.16 -0.66 15.17
C LEU A 39 2.94 -0.09 15.89
N LYS A 40 2.59 1.17 15.59
CA LYS A 40 1.44 1.89 16.17
C LYS A 40 0.11 1.15 16.01
N ASN A 41 -0.06 0.44 14.89
CA ASN A 41 -1.22 -0.40 14.60
C ASN A 41 -1.19 -1.79 15.29
N GLY A 42 -0.25 -2.03 16.20
CA GLY A 42 -0.12 -3.27 16.98
C GLY A 42 0.64 -4.40 16.29
N VAL A 43 1.04 -4.23 15.03
CA VAL A 43 1.85 -5.21 14.28
C VAL A 43 3.25 -5.30 14.90
N ARG A 44 3.80 -6.51 14.98
CA ARG A 44 5.13 -6.77 15.53
C ARG A 44 6.04 -7.35 14.45
N LEU A 45 7.09 -6.62 14.10
CA LEU A 45 8.08 -7.00 13.10
C LEU A 45 9.30 -7.61 13.77
N ILE A 46 9.92 -8.59 13.13
CA ILE A 46 11.25 -9.04 13.51
C ILE A 46 12.22 -7.92 13.15
N ASN A 47 12.92 -7.36 14.14
CA ASN A 47 13.84 -6.24 13.95
C ASN A 47 15.21 -6.72 13.41
N GLN A 48 15.15 -7.47 12.32
CA GLN A 48 16.28 -7.95 11.56
C GLN A 48 15.96 -7.73 10.08
N PRO A 49 16.69 -6.83 9.41
CA PRO A 49 16.46 -6.55 8.00
C PRO A 49 16.77 -7.79 7.15
N LYS A 50 15.97 -8.00 6.12
CA LYS A 50 16.17 -9.03 5.10
C LYS A 50 15.97 -8.45 3.72
N THR A 51 16.73 -8.93 2.75
CA THR A 51 16.46 -8.63 1.34
C THR A 51 15.09 -9.19 0.98
N SER A 52 14.20 -8.34 0.47
CA SER A 52 12.92 -8.78 -0.09
C SER A 52 13.10 -9.05 -1.58
N TYR A 53 13.00 -10.32 -1.98
CA TYR A 53 13.12 -10.72 -3.38
C TYR A 53 11.93 -10.31 -4.26
N ILE A 54 10.87 -9.74 -3.66
CA ILE A 54 9.64 -9.35 -4.37
C ILE A 54 9.68 -7.86 -4.78
N THR A 55 10.39 -7.02 -4.03
CA THR A 55 10.37 -5.56 -4.19
C THR A 55 11.76 -4.93 -4.30
N GLU A 56 12.82 -5.74 -4.31
CA GLU A 56 14.22 -5.30 -4.32
C GLU A 56 14.61 -4.37 -3.15
N ASP A 57 13.77 -4.32 -2.10
CA ASP A 57 13.93 -3.44 -0.94
C ASP A 57 14.19 -4.22 0.36
N ILE A 58 14.76 -3.52 1.35
CA ILE A 58 14.93 -4.07 2.70
C ILE A 58 13.55 -4.28 3.33
N GLY A 59 13.25 -5.52 3.71
CA GLY A 59 12.01 -5.91 4.37
C GLY A 59 12.23 -6.40 5.80
N TYR A 60 11.21 -6.18 6.63
CA TYR A 60 11.09 -6.66 8.01
C TYR A 60 9.86 -7.54 8.11
N SER A 61 10.06 -8.83 8.36
CA SER A 61 8.97 -9.80 8.42
C SER A 61 8.08 -9.57 9.63
N GLU A 62 6.76 -9.73 9.48
CA GLU A 62 5.87 -9.86 10.62
C GLU A 62 6.21 -11.11 11.44
N SER A 63 6.23 -10.97 12.76
CA SER A 63 6.62 -12.05 13.68
C SER A 63 5.74 -13.30 13.58
N ARG A 64 4.42 -13.11 13.43
CA ARG A 64 3.44 -14.21 13.33
C ARG A 64 3.18 -14.67 11.89
N LYS A 65 3.49 -13.83 10.90
CA LYS A 65 3.25 -14.10 9.47
C LYS A 65 4.51 -13.76 8.68
N LYS A 66 5.50 -14.65 8.70
CA LYS A 66 6.85 -14.37 8.18
C LYS A 66 6.92 -14.00 6.69
N GLY A 67 5.91 -14.38 5.90
CA GLY A 67 5.79 -14.01 4.48
C GLY A 67 5.19 -12.62 4.24
N ALA A 68 4.71 -11.93 5.27
CA ALA A 68 4.32 -10.53 5.19
C ALA A 68 5.52 -9.64 5.58
N HIS A 69 5.88 -8.70 4.72
CA HIS A 69 7.04 -7.84 4.88
C HIS A 69 6.63 -6.38 4.95
N TRP A 70 7.25 -5.66 5.89
CA TRP A 70 7.15 -4.22 6.01
C TRP A 70 8.47 -3.58 5.58
N HIS A 71 8.39 -2.40 4.98
CA HIS A 71 9.50 -1.69 4.37
C HIS A 71 9.56 -0.26 4.92
N LEU A 72 10.73 0.36 4.94
CA LEU A 72 10.84 1.77 5.31
C LEU A 72 10.13 2.65 4.30
N VAL A 73 9.39 3.66 4.76
CA VAL A 73 8.67 4.57 3.87
C VAL A 73 9.67 5.40 3.06
N SER A 74 9.50 5.36 1.75
CA SER A 74 10.17 6.23 0.79
C SER A 74 9.18 7.18 0.12
N LEU A 75 9.68 8.25 -0.50
CA LEU A 75 8.83 9.15 -1.30
C LEU A 75 8.13 8.41 -2.44
N ASP A 76 8.79 7.43 -3.05
CA ASP A 76 8.21 6.64 -4.13
C ASP A 76 7.11 5.71 -3.63
N ALA A 77 7.25 5.14 -2.44
CA ALA A 77 6.18 4.36 -1.82
C ALA A 77 4.94 5.22 -1.55
N ILE A 78 5.13 6.47 -1.10
CA ILE A 78 4.04 7.43 -0.89
C ILE A 78 3.35 7.76 -2.21
N ARG A 79 4.11 8.09 -3.26
CA ARG A 79 3.57 8.42 -4.59
C ARG A 79 2.78 7.26 -5.18
N LYS A 80 3.32 6.04 -5.12
CA LYS A 80 2.63 4.84 -5.61
C LYS A 80 1.33 4.59 -4.84
N ALA A 81 1.35 4.76 -3.52
CA ALA A 81 0.15 4.62 -2.70
C ALA A 81 -0.94 5.65 -3.05
N GLN A 82 -0.56 6.90 -3.33
CA GLN A 82 -1.51 7.94 -3.75
C GLN A 82 -2.20 7.58 -5.07
N ILE A 83 -1.42 7.18 -6.08
CA ILE A 83 -1.95 6.77 -7.39
C ILE A 83 -2.91 5.58 -7.22
N GLU A 84 -2.53 4.58 -6.43
CA GLU A 84 -3.33 3.38 -6.28
C GLU A 84 -4.61 3.64 -5.48
N ASN A 85 -4.55 4.51 -4.46
CA ASN A 85 -5.74 4.96 -3.73
C ASN A 85 -6.71 5.74 -4.64
N GLU A 86 -6.20 6.55 -5.57
CA GLU A 86 -7.05 7.24 -6.55
C GLU A 86 -7.76 6.26 -7.48
N LYS A 87 -7.07 5.22 -7.96
CA LYS A 87 -7.71 4.15 -8.76
C LYS A 87 -8.80 3.42 -7.99
N ILE A 88 -8.52 3.06 -6.74
CA ILE A 88 -9.50 2.40 -5.85
C ILE A 88 -10.71 3.32 -5.67
N ALA A 89 -10.49 4.60 -5.34
CA ALA A 89 -11.57 5.57 -5.15
C ALA A 89 -12.42 5.74 -6.41
N ALA A 90 -11.79 5.83 -7.59
CA ALA A 90 -12.50 5.92 -8.85
C ALA A 90 -13.33 4.66 -9.12
N HIS A 91 -12.74 3.47 -8.93
CA HIS A 91 -13.43 2.19 -9.09
C HIS A 91 -14.63 2.07 -8.16
N ASP A 92 -14.44 2.38 -6.87
CA ASP A 92 -15.49 2.27 -5.86
C ASP A 92 -16.61 3.28 -6.14
N TRP A 93 -16.28 4.51 -6.56
CA TRP A 93 -17.25 5.50 -7.01
C TRP A 93 -18.08 4.99 -8.19
N PHE A 94 -17.46 4.42 -9.23
CA PHE A 94 -18.20 3.85 -10.37
C PHE A 94 -19.08 2.66 -9.98
N LYS A 95 -18.69 1.90 -8.95
CA LYS A 95 -19.43 0.73 -8.50
C LYS A 95 -20.65 1.09 -7.65
N GLU A 96 -20.50 2.09 -6.78
CA GLU A 96 -21.52 2.51 -5.82
C GLU A 96 -22.52 3.51 -6.42
N HIS A 97 -22.10 4.26 -7.44
CA HIS A 97 -22.95 5.26 -8.06
C HIS A 97 -23.90 4.65 -9.10
N GLU A 98 -25.20 4.92 -8.97
CA GLU A 98 -26.16 4.59 -10.02
C GLU A 98 -26.14 5.66 -11.10
N PHE A 99 -25.90 5.24 -12.34
CA PHE A 99 -25.82 6.16 -13.48
C PHE A 99 -27.13 6.22 -14.26
N THR A 100 -27.63 7.42 -14.48
CA THR A 100 -28.72 7.67 -15.42
C THR A 100 -28.26 7.47 -16.87
N ASN A 101 -29.19 7.47 -17.82
CA ASN A 101 -28.83 7.37 -19.23
C ASN A 101 -28.08 8.62 -19.71
N GLU A 102 -28.42 9.78 -19.17
CA GLU A 102 -27.76 11.06 -19.42
C GLU A 102 -26.30 11.03 -18.95
N ASP A 103 -26.04 10.55 -17.73
CA ASP A 103 -24.67 10.42 -17.19
C ASP A 103 -23.82 9.50 -18.08
N LYS A 104 -24.37 8.35 -18.48
CA LYS A 104 -23.71 7.40 -19.36
C LYS A 104 -23.38 8.03 -20.72
N LEU A 105 -24.30 8.82 -21.27
CA LEU A 105 -24.10 9.51 -22.54
C LEU A 105 -23.02 10.59 -22.43
N GLU A 106 -22.96 11.32 -21.31
CA GLU A 106 -21.90 12.30 -21.05
C GLU A 106 -20.52 11.61 -20.93
N ILE A 107 -20.43 10.54 -20.14
CA ILE A 107 -19.21 9.74 -20.01
C ILE A 107 -18.76 9.27 -21.40
N TYR A 108 -19.65 8.64 -22.18
CA TYR A 108 -19.35 8.16 -23.53
C TYR A 108 -18.83 9.27 -24.44
N ARG A 109 -19.48 10.44 -24.45
CA ARG A 109 -19.06 11.59 -25.25
C ARG A 109 -17.68 12.09 -24.83
N ARG A 110 -17.40 12.22 -23.53
CA ARG A 110 -16.09 12.67 -23.01
C ARG A 110 -14.94 11.75 -23.45
N PHE A 111 -15.15 10.43 -23.48
CA PHE A 111 -14.11 9.48 -23.88
C PHE A 111 -13.96 9.37 -25.41
N THR A 112 -15.02 9.60 -26.19
CA THR A 112 -14.96 9.57 -27.66
C THR A 112 -14.54 10.90 -28.29
N SER A 113 -14.77 12.04 -27.62
CA SER A 113 -14.34 13.35 -28.09
C SER A 113 -12.85 13.63 -27.87
N LYS A 114 -12.24 13.01 -26.85
CA LYS A 114 -10.79 13.09 -26.59
C LYS A 114 -9.93 12.31 -27.59
N GLY A 115 -10.56 11.50 -28.46
CA GLY A 115 -9.89 10.73 -29.50
C GLY A 115 -9.83 11.41 -30.88
N LYS A 116 -10.17 12.70 -30.98
CA LYS A 116 -10.00 13.53 -32.18
C LYS A 116 -8.95 14.60 -31.96
#